data_AF-A0A7U2F805-F1
#
_entry.id   AF-A0A7U2F805-F1
#
_cell.length_a   1.000
_cell.length_b   1.000
_cell.length_c   1.000
_cell.angle_alpha   90.00
_cell.angle_beta   90.00
_cell.angle_gamma   90.00
#
_symmetry.space_group_name_H-M   'P 1'
#
loop_
_entity.id
_entity.type
_entity.pdbx_description
1 polymer ?
#
loop_
_entity_poly.entity_id
_entity_poly.type
_entity_poly.pdbx_seq_one_letter_code
_entity_poly.pdbx_strand_id
1 'polypeptide(L)'
;MVLGVGVVAQNLGLKESLKLKGMYGIDEEALLDAFQVAIIEQKHQTQNQSEHMNHLVVGLDAAELCKASRQAEGEVDAFWSADPRFSTLMHTMNVYSGGDKEGEDEAGSIVQSLRAAGTELPAKVVRLVCDHFITKLARVLLVKEMEWGQENNAERSIASYGVDSMIGAELRNWIFKELALDIAFQQLLSPSLTITKFAELVCNAQGIIVQEI
;
A
#
# COMPACT_ATOMS: atom_id res chain seq x y z
N MET A 1 -9.68 8.85 -7.08
CA MET A 1 -10.60 9.68 -6.25
C MET A 1 -11.16 10.83 -7.08
N VAL A 2 -12.26 11.48 -6.68
CA VAL A 2 -12.77 12.69 -7.36
C VAL A 2 -12.42 13.91 -6.52
N LEU A 3 -11.84 14.93 -7.15
CA LEU A 3 -11.47 16.21 -6.56
C LEU A 3 -12.62 17.21 -6.76
N GLY A 4 -12.90 18.04 -5.77
CA GLY A 4 -13.95 19.08 -5.86
C GLY A 4 -15.37 18.59 -5.58
N VAL A 5 -15.63 17.27 -5.65
CA VAL A 5 -16.95 16.67 -5.36
C VAL A 5 -16.89 15.68 -4.20
N GLY A 6 -17.94 15.67 -3.36
CA GLY A 6 -18.14 14.66 -2.32
C GLY A 6 -17.25 14.81 -1.08
N VAL A 7 -17.02 13.72 -0.38
CA VAL A 7 -16.34 13.72 0.95
C VAL A 7 -14.88 14.14 0.85
N VAL A 8 -14.17 13.75 -0.22
CA VAL A 8 -12.75 14.10 -0.43
C VAL A 8 -12.56 15.60 -0.67
N ALA A 9 -13.56 16.28 -1.25
CA ALA A 9 -13.53 17.73 -1.42
C ALA A 9 -13.65 18.50 -0.11
N GLN A 10 -14.35 17.92 0.88
CA GLN A 10 -14.61 18.55 2.17
C GLN A 10 -13.54 18.21 3.22
N ASN A 11 -12.71 17.18 2.98
CA ASN A 11 -11.73 16.68 3.94
C ASN A 11 -10.33 16.60 3.32
N LEU A 12 -9.53 17.64 3.56
CA LEU A 12 -8.15 17.73 3.08
C LEU A 12 -7.26 16.63 3.66
N GLY A 13 -7.47 16.24 4.92
CA GLY A 13 -6.73 15.14 5.55
C GLY A 13 -6.98 13.81 4.83
N LEU A 14 -8.23 13.49 4.52
CA LEU A 14 -8.58 12.29 3.76
C LEU A 14 -7.94 12.29 2.36
N LYS A 15 -7.92 13.45 1.68
CA LYS A 15 -7.24 13.59 0.39
C LYS A 15 -5.75 13.27 0.49
N GLU A 16 -5.07 13.79 1.51
CA GLU A 16 -3.66 13.50 1.75
C GLU A 16 -3.44 12.01 2.05
N SER A 17 -4.29 11.41 2.89
CA SER A 17 -4.19 9.99 3.20
C SER A 17 -4.41 9.09 1.98
N LEU A 18 -5.34 9.43 1.08
CA LEU A 18 -5.55 8.67 -0.16
C LEU A 18 -4.35 8.79 -1.11
N LYS A 19 -3.67 9.94 -1.14
CA LYS A 19 -2.43 10.10 -1.91
C LYS A 19 -1.31 9.20 -1.40
N LEU A 20 -1.24 8.91 -0.09
CA LEU A 20 -0.26 7.96 0.47
C LEU A 20 -0.45 6.54 -0.08
N LYS A 21 -1.66 6.18 -0.54
CA LYS A 21 -1.92 4.91 -1.25
C LYS A 21 -1.66 4.99 -2.76
N GLY A 22 -0.96 6.02 -3.23
CA GLY A 22 -0.66 6.23 -4.65
C GLY A 22 -1.88 6.52 -5.52
N MET A 23 -3.00 6.93 -4.91
CA MET A 23 -4.19 7.33 -5.67
C MET A 23 -4.05 8.79 -6.13
N TYR A 24 -4.33 9.01 -7.42
CA TYR A 24 -4.53 10.34 -7.95
C TYR A 24 -6.03 10.70 -8.02
N GLY A 25 -6.30 11.98 -8.19
CA GLY A 25 -7.64 12.52 -8.30
C GLY A 25 -7.96 12.97 -9.71
N ILE A 26 -9.15 12.62 -10.19
CA ILE A 26 -9.78 13.29 -11.34
C ILE A 26 -10.59 14.47 -10.83
N ASP A 27 -10.68 15.56 -11.57
CA ASP A 27 -11.52 16.70 -11.19
C ASP A 27 -13.00 16.46 -11.55
N GLU A 28 -13.84 17.43 -11.20
CA GLU A 28 -15.27 17.41 -11.50
C GLU A 28 -15.54 17.41 -13.01
N GLU A 29 -14.74 18.14 -13.78
CA GLU A 29 -14.90 18.23 -15.24
C GLU A 29 -14.66 16.87 -15.89
N ALA A 30 -13.56 16.20 -15.55
CA ALA A 30 -13.26 14.85 -16.03
C ALA A 30 -14.31 13.82 -15.60
N LEU A 31 -14.95 13.99 -14.43
CA LEU A 31 -16.07 13.16 -14.01
C LEU A 31 -17.31 13.38 -14.88
N LEU A 32 -17.65 14.64 -15.16
CA LEU A 32 -18.79 15.00 -16.01
C LEU A 32 -18.58 14.52 -17.45
N ASP A 33 -17.35 14.62 -17.97
CA ASP A 33 -16.97 14.07 -19.27
C ASP A 33 -17.19 12.55 -19.32
N ALA A 34 -16.82 11.83 -18.26
CA ALA A 34 -17.07 10.40 -18.16
C ALA A 34 -18.57 10.07 -18.22
N PHE A 35 -19.43 10.85 -17.55
CA PHE A 35 -20.88 10.69 -17.64
C PHE A 35 -21.41 10.99 -19.03
N GLN A 36 -20.90 12.03 -19.69
CA GLN A 36 -21.28 12.36 -21.04
C GLN A 36 -20.96 11.20 -22.00
N VAL A 37 -19.73 10.64 -21.92
CA VAL A 37 -19.32 9.48 -22.71
C VAL A 37 -20.24 8.29 -22.44
N ALA A 38 -20.50 7.96 -21.18
CA ALA A 38 -21.38 6.84 -20.81
C ALA A 38 -22.80 6.99 -21.40
N ILE A 39 -23.37 8.19 -21.36
CA ILE A 39 -24.72 8.48 -21.91
C ILE A 39 -24.74 8.34 -23.44
N ILE A 40 -23.68 8.79 -24.13
CA ILE A 40 -23.57 8.69 -25.58
C ILE A 40 -23.47 7.22 -25.99
N GLU A 41 -22.57 6.46 -25.36
CA GLU A 41 -22.37 5.04 -25.66
C GLU A 41 -23.63 4.21 -25.39
N GLN A 42 -24.37 4.49 -24.31
CA GLN A 42 -25.64 3.83 -24.03
C GLN A 42 -26.68 4.05 -25.15
N LYS A 43 -26.74 5.25 -25.74
CA LYS A 43 -27.65 5.55 -26.86
C LYS A 43 -27.27 4.75 -28.10
N HIS A 44 -25.98 4.62 -28.41
CA HIS A 44 -25.49 3.85 -29.55
C HIS A 44 -25.81 2.35 -29.43
N GLN A 45 -25.75 1.78 -28.23
CA GLN A 45 -26.13 0.38 -27.97
C GLN A 45 -27.60 0.08 -28.24
N THR A 46 -28.48 1.07 -28.08
CA THR A 46 -29.91 0.90 -28.38
C THR A 46 -30.15 0.73 -29.88
N GLN A 47 -29.21 1.17 -30.72
CA GLN A 47 -29.30 1.11 -32.19
C GLN A 47 -28.53 -0.07 -32.80
N ASN A 48 -27.41 -0.50 -32.20
CA ASN A 48 -26.59 -1.62 -32.65
C ASN A 48 -26.54 -2.73 -31.58
N GLN A 49 -27.16 -3.88 -31.85
CA GLN A 49 -27.35 -4.98 -30.89
C GLN A 49 -26.10 -5.83 -30.60
N SER A 50 -24.93 -5.52 -31.19
CA SER A 50 -23.78 -6.44 -31.19
C SER A 50 -22.71 -6.14 -30.13
N GLU A 51 -22.61 -4.93 -29.59
CA GLU A 51 -21.60 -4.59 -28.58
C GLU A 51 -22.22 -3.76 -27.44
N HIS A 52 -22.29 -4.34 -26.25
CA HIS A 52 -22.83 -3.70 -25.04
C HIS A 52 -21.71 -3.30 -24.09
N MET A 53 -21.42 -2.00 -23.99
CA MET A 53 -20.59 -1.43 -22.93
C MET A 53 -21.43 -1.29 -21.65
N ASN A 54 -21.21 -2.21 -20.70
CA ASN A 54 -21.93 -2.22 -19.43
C ASN A 54 -21.23 -1.40 -18.33
N HIS A 55 -19.93 -1.18 -18.45
CA HIS A 55 -19.11 -0.51 -17.45
C HIS A 55 -18.13 0.44 -18.11
N LEU A 56 -18.01 1.65 -17.57
CA LEU A 56 -16.97 2.61 -17.91
C LEU A 56 -16.06 2.78 -16.68
N VAL A 57 -14.78 2.49 -16.85
CA VAL A 57 -13.77 2.65 -15.79
C VAL A 57 -12.95 3.89 -16.09
N VAL A 58 -12.87 4.81 -15.14
CA VAL A 58 -12.08 6.05 -15.22
C VAL A 58 -11.09 6.14 -14.07
N GLY A 59 -10.09 7.01 -14.20
CA GLY A 59 -9.07 7.19 -13.15
C GLY A 59 -7.96 6.15 -13.17
N LEU A 60 -7.67 5.53 -14.33
CA LEU A 60 -6.59 4.57 -14.54
C LEU A 60 -5.56 5.07 -15.57
N ASP A 61 -5.35 6.38 -15.67
CA ASP A 61 -4.31 6.93 -16.54
C ASP A 61 -2.92 6.51 -16.02
N ALA A 62 -2.17 5.79 -16.85
CA ALA A 62 -0.87 5.25 -16.50
C ALA A 62 0.17 6.34 -16.15
N ALA A 63 0.13 7.50 -16.81
CA ALA A 63 1.04 8.59 -16.54
C ALA A 63 0.72 9.25 -15.19
N GLU A 64 -0.57 9.47 -14.90
CA GLU A 64 -0.99 10.03 -13.61
C GLU A 64 -0.78 9.07 -12.45
N LEU A 65 -1.04 7.77 -12.65
CA LEU A 65 -0.71 6.73 -11.66
C LEU A 65 0.79 6.64 -11.40
N CYS A 66 1.62 6.73 -12.44
CA CYS A 66 3.08 6.76 -12.28
C CYS A 66 3.52 7.99 -11.47
N LYS A 67 2.98 9.18 -11.78
CA LYS A 67 3.26 10.40 -11.00
C LYS A 67 2.82 10.26 -9.55
N ALA A 68 1.62 9.74 -9.30
CA ALA A 68 1.09 9.56 -7.96
C ALA A 68 1.88 8.51 -7.17
N SER A 69 2.32 7.44 -7.83
CA SER A 69 3.20 6.44 -7.23
C SER A 69 4.54 7.02 -6.79
N ARG A 70 5.14 7.89 -7.61
CA ARG A 70 6.39 8.60 -7.26
C ARG A 70 6.22 9.65 -6.15
N GLN A 71 5.04 10.25 -6.05
CA GLN A 71 4.71 11.24 -5.02
C GLN A 71 4.36 10.58 -3.68
N ALA A 72 3.87 9.34 -3.70
CA ALA A 72 3.72 8.56 -2.49
C ALA A 72 5.12 8.18 -1.98
N GLU A 73 5.40 8.47 -0.71
CA GLU A 73 6.67 8.07 -0.10
C GLU A 73 6.70 6.54 0.04
N GLY A 74 7.70 5.88 -0.55
CA GLY A 74 7.94 4.43 -0.52
C GLY A 74 7.04 3.58 -1.43
N GLU A 75 7.06 2.26 -1.23
CA GLU A 75 6.43 1.32 -2.17
C GLU A 75 4.88 1.34 -2.12
N VAL A 76 4.24 1.70 -3.24
CA VAL A 76 2.78 1.72 -3.36
C VAL A 76 2.25 0.31 -3.60
N ASP A 77 1.72 -0.30 -2.53
CA ASP A 77 1.00 -1.57 -2.58
C ASP A 77 -0.42 -1.36 -3.14
N ALA A 78 -0.50 -1.25 -4.46
CA ALA A 78 -1.77 -1.20 -5.16
C ALA A 78 -2.37 -2.60 -5.27
N PHE A 79 -3.53 -2.84 -4.66
CA PHE A 79 -4.17 -4.18 -4.63
C PHE A 79 -4.40 -4.82 -6.02
N TRP A 80 -4.47 -3.99 -7.07
CA TRP A 80 -4.69 -4.41 -8.46
C TRP A 80 -3.39 -4.69 -9.23
N SER A 81 -2.21 -4.34 -8.70
CA SER A 81 -0.93 -4.49 -9.40
C SER A 81 -0.57 -5.95 -9.69
N ALA A 82 -0.96 -6.86 -8.77
CA ALA A 82 -0.72 -8.30 -8.91
C ALA A 82 -1.72 -9.02 -9.81
N ASP A 83 -2.81 -8.35 -10.21
CA ASP A 83 -3.84 -8.97 -11.04
C ASP A 83 -3.43 -8.90 -12.53
N PRO A 84 -3.33 -10.04 -13.24
CA PRO A 84 -2.89 -10.09 -14.63
C PRO A 84 -3.72 -9.22 -15.59
N ARG A 85 -4.98 -8.90 -15.24
CA ARG A 85 -5.85 -8.03 -16.05
C ARG A 85 -5.31 -6.60 -16.15
N PHE A 86 -4.46 -6.18 -15.21
CA PHE A 86 -3.82 -4.87 -15.21
C PHE A 86 -2.38 -4.89 -15.76
N SER A 87 -1.93 -6.01 -16.34
CA SER A 87 -0.57 -6.16 -16.89
C SER A 87 -0.18 -5.07 -17.90
N THR A 88 -1.07 -4.72 -18.83
CA THR A 88 -0.84 -3.64 -19.80
C THR A 88 -0.69 -2.28 -19.13
N LEU A 89 -1.50 -2.02 -18.11
CA LEU A 89 -1.42 -0.78 -17.33
C LEU A 89 -0.07 -0.71 -16.59
N MET A 90 0.30 -1.80 -15.92
CA MET A 90 1.59 -1.92 -15.20
C MET A 90 2.78 -1.75 -16.13
N HIS A 91 2.76 -2.40 -17.30
CA HIS A 91 3.81 -2.25 -18.30
C HIS A 91 3.94 -0.78 -18.75
N THR A 92 2.81 -0.14 -19.06
CA THR A 92 2.77 1.27 -19.47
C THR A 92 3.29 2.19 -18.36
N MET A 93 2.91 1.95 -17.11
CA MET A 93 3.44 2.68 -15.94
C MET A 93 4.95 2.48 -15.78
N ASN A 94 5.48 1.28 -16.06
CA ASN A 94 6.92 1.01 -15.99
C ASN A 94 7.69 1.76 -17.09
N VAL A 95 7.13 1.85 -18.30
CA VAL A 95 7.68 2.66 -19.39
C VAL A 95 7.76 4.15 -18.98
N TYR A 96 6.68 4.72 -18.44
CA TYR A 96 6.69 6.09 -17.89
C TYR A 96 7.66 6.25 -16.71
N SER A 97 7.94 5.16 -16.01
CA SER A 97 8.86 5.16 -14.87
C SER A 97 10.33 5.25 -15.29
N GLY A 98 10.65 5.09 -16.57
CA GLY A 98 12.02 5.16 -17.10
C GLY A 98 12.54 3.86 -17.68
N GLY A 99 11.67 2.90 -18.00
CA GLY A 99 11.91 1.80 -18.96
C GLY A 99 13.31 1.16 -18.92
N ASP A 100 13.65 0.51 -17.81
CA ASP A 100 14.61 -0.61 -17.73
C ASP A 100 14.57 -1.20 -16.31
N LYS A 101 13.47 -1.89 -16.02
CA LYS A 101 13.40 -2.91 -14.97
C LYS A 101 12.91 -4.22 -15.59
N GLU A 102 13.52 -4.62 -16.70
CA GLU A 102 13.52 -6.04 -17.06
C GLU A 102 14.40 -6.74 -16.03
N GLY A 103 13.78 -7.37 -15.03
CA GLY A 103 14.47 -8.16 -14.02
C GLY A 103 14.73 -7.44 -12.69
N GLU A 104 13.67 -7.01 -12.00
CA GLU A 104 13.72 -6.93 -10.54
C GLU A 104 12.47 -7.62 -9.96
N ASP A 105 12.50 -8.96 -9.99
CA ASP A 105 12.09 -9.79 -8.83
C ASP A 105 13.10 -9.61 -7.66
N GLU A 106 13.79 -8.46 -7.63
CA GLU A 106 14.95 -8.12 -6.82
C GLU A 106 14.80 -6.70 -6.26
N ALA A 107 13.56 -6.28 -5.97
CA ALA A 107 13.35 -5.69 -4.65
C ALA A 107 13.72 -6.82 -3.67
N GLY A 108 15.01 -6.97 -3.39
CA GLY A 108 15.53 -8.04 -2.55
C GLY A 108 14.67 -8.00 -1.30
N SER A 109 13.83 -9.03 -1.14
CA SER A 109 12.79 -9.12 -0.11
C SER A 109 13.35 -8.48 1.16
N ILE A 110 12.57 -7.72 1.91
CA ILE A 110 13.05 -7.13 3.17
C ILE A 110 13.83 -8.19 3.97
N VAL A 111 13.42 -9.46 3.90
CA VAL A 111 14.18 -10.64 4.36
C VAL A 111 15.63 -10.76 3.85
N GLN A 112 15.93 -10.60 2.56
CA GLN A 112 17.29 -10.57 2.02
C GLN A 112 18.10 -9.38 2.57
N SER A 113 17.49 -8.18 2.64
CA SER A 113 18.14 -7.01 3.25
C SER A 113 18.41 -7.21 4.74
N LEU A 114 17.47 -7.82 5.46
CA LEU A 114 17.59 -8.20 6.87
C LEU A 114 18.68 -9.26 7.08
N ARG A 115 18.77 -10.27 6.21
CA ARG A 115 19.79 -11.31 6.27
C ARG A 115 21.19 -10.75 6.01
N ALA A 116 21.33 -9.80 5.09
CA ALA A 116 22.60 -9.11 4.83
C ALA A 116 23.02 -8.19 6.00
N ALA A 117 22.06 -7.51 6.63
CA ALA A 117 22.32 -6.62 7.78
C ALA A 117 22.53 -7.38 9.11
N GLY A 118 21.95 -8.58 9.26
CA GLY A 118 22.08 -9.43 10.45
C GLY A 118 23.50 -9.92 10.72
N THR A 119 24.38 -9.88 9.73
CA THR A 119 25.81 -10.20 9.87
C THR A 119 26.63 -9.12 10.57
N GLU A 120 26.14 -7.88 10.66
CA GLU A 120 26.93 -6.76 11.22
C GLU A 120 26.46 -6.31 12.60
N LEU A 121 25.14 -6.12 12.84
CA LEU A 121 24.63 -5.67 14.15
C LEU A 121 23.13 -6.03 14.34
N PRO A 122 22.77 -6.98 15.23
CA PRO A 122 21.38 -7.40 15.45
C PRO A 122 20.41 -6.28 15.87
N ALA A 123 20.87 -5.33 16.68
CA ALA A 123 20.07 -4.19 17.13
C ALA A 123 19.66 -3.24 15.99
N LYS A 124 20.49 -3.14 14.94
CA LYS A 124 20.20 -2.31 13.76
C LYS A 124 19.12 -2.95 12.88
N VAL A 125 19.08 -4.28 12.84
CA VAL A 125 18.06 -5.05 12.11
C VAL A 125 16.68 -4.87 12.72
N VAL A 126 16.57 -5.00 14.05
CA VAL A 126 15.30 -4.81 14.77
C VAL A 126 14.72 -3.42 14.48
N ARG A 127 15.56 -2.38 14.54
CA ARG A 127 15.13 -1.00 14.25
C ARG A 127 14.65 -0.84 12.81
N LEU A 128 15.33 -1.44 11.84
CA LEU A 128 14.92 -1.42 10.43
C LEU A 128 13.56 -2.09 10.23
N VAL A 129 13.31 -3.24 10.89
CA VAL A 129 12.00 -3.91 10.85
C VAL A 129 10.92 -3.03 11.49
N CYS A 130 11.21 -2.41 12.64
CA CYS A 130 10.30 -1.49 13.30
C CYS A 130 9.93 -0.32 12.38
N ASP A 131 10.91 0.36 11.80
CA ASP A 131 10.70 1.51 10.93
C ASP A 131 9.85 1.12 9.72
N HIS A 132 10.17 -0.01 9.08
CA HIS A 132 9.42 -0.51 7.93
C HIS A 132 7.99 -0.93 8.29
N PHE A 133 7.80 -1.57 9.45
CA PHE A 133 6.48 -1.94 9.94
C PHE A 133 5.63 -0.72 10.29
N ILE A 134 6.22 0.31 10.91
CA ILE A 134 5.53 1.58 11.22
C ILE A 134 5.08 2.26 9.93
N THR A 135 5.95 2.36 8.92
CA THR A 135 5.59 2.89 7.60
C THR A 135 4.44 2.12 6.96
N LYS A 136 4.45 0.78 7.01
CA LYS A 136 3.31 -0.02 6.51
C LYS A 136 2.04 0.26 7.30
N LEU A 137 2.13 0.27 8.62
CA LEU A 137 0.98 0.46 9.51
C LEU A 137 0.34 1.84 9.33
N ALA A 138 1.16 2.90 9.20
CA ALA A 138 0.72 4.25 8.90
C ALA A 138 -0.10 4.32 7.59
N ARG A 139 0.35 3.62 6.54
CA ARG A 139 -0.35 3.57 5.24
C ARG A 139 -1.67 2.80 5.30
N VAL A 140 -1.69 1.66 5.98
CA VAL A 140 -2.93 0.87 6.09
C VAL A 140 -3.96 1.63 6.90
N LEU A 141 -3.54 2.33 7.96
CA LEU A 141 -4.39 3.16 8.80
C LEU A 141 -4.72 4.54 8.20
N LEU A 142 -4.11 4.90 7.06
CA LEU A 142 -4.32 6.20 6.42
C LEU A 142 -3.92 7.39 7.32
N VAL A 143 -2.90 7.21 8.16
CA VAL A 143 -2.38 8.20 9.11
C VAL A 143 -0.98 8.64 8.66
N LYS A 144 -0.65 9.93 8.76
CA LYS A 144 0.68 10.44 8.38
C LYS A 144 1.75 9.94 9.35
N GLU A 145 2.92 9.55 8.84
CA GLU A 145 4.06 9.08 9.64
C GLU A 145 4.49 10.08 10.74
N MET A 146 4.34 11.39 10.49
CA MET A 146 4.63 12.45 11.48
C MET A 146 3.74 12.41 12.73
N GLU A 147 2.53 11.83 12.66
CA GLU A 147 1.68 11.61 13.84
C GLU A 147 2.15 10.38 14.67
N TRP A 148 3.08 9.60 14.13
CA TRP A 148 3.80 8.52 14.81
C TRP A 148 5.08 9.03 15.52
N GLY A 149 5.34 10.34 15.50
CA GLY A 149 6.55 10.98 16.04
C GLY A 149 6.56 11.22 17.55
N GLN A 150 6.11 10.27 18.39
CA GLN A 150 6.43 10.31 19.82
C GLN A 150 7.32 9.12 20.20
N GLU A 151 8.39 9.42 20.95
CA GLU A 151 9.53 8.57 21.31
C GLU A 151 9.22 7.18 21.91
N ASN A 152 7.95 6.81 22.12
CA ASN A 152 7.53 5.55 22.76
C ASN A 152 6.62 4.65 21.89
N ASN A 153 6.48 4.91 20.59
CA ASN A 153 5.57 4.13 19.74
C ASN A 153 6.01 2.67 19.50
N ALA A 154 7.31 2.37 19.63
CA ALA A 154 7.82 1.01 19.49
C ALA A 154 7.31 0.05 20.60
N GLU A 155 7.03 0.60 21.80
CA GLU A 155 6.49 -0.12 22.95
C GLU A 155 4.95 -0.19 22.96
N ARG A 156 4.29 0.54 22.06
CA ARG A 156 2.84 0.54 21.98
C ARG A 156 2.35 -0.73 21.30
N SER A 157 1.27 -1.32 21.84
CA SER A 157 0.66 -2.52 21.26
C SER A 157 0.05 -2.23 19.89
N ILE A 158 0.24 -3.15 18.94
CA ILE A 158 -0.31 -3.06 17.58
C ILE A 158 -1.84 -2.90 17.61
N ALA A 159 -2.51 -3.60 18.53
CA ALA A 159 -3.97 -3.53 18.70
C ALA A 159 -4.48 -2.11 19.06
N SER A 160 -3.66 -1.32 19.76
CA SER A 160 -4.05 0.00 20.24
C SER A 160 -4.07 1.09 19.16
N TYR A 161 -3.67 0.76 17.94
CA TYR A 161 -3.75 1.63 16.77
C TYR A 161 -5.08 1.50 16.01
N GLY A 162 -6.03 0.71 16.52
CA GLY A 162 -7.36 0.56 15.90
C GLY A 162 -7.36 -0.42 14.72
N VAL A 163 -6.54 -1.46 14.79
CA VAL A 163 -6.53 -2.56 13.80
C VAL A 163 -7.85 -3.32 13.90
N ASP A 164 -8.70 -3.18 12.88
CA ASP A 164 -9.93 -3.95 12.73
C ASP A 164 -9.71 -5.28 11.98
N SER A 165 -10.78 -6.04 11.74
CA SER A 165 -10.70 -7.34 11.04
C SER A 165 -10.22 -7.23 9.59
N MET A 166 -10.55 -6.15 8.88
CA MET A 166 -10.14 -5.95 7.49
C MET A 166 -8.68 -5.51 7.42
N ILE A 167 -8.30 -4.55 8.25
CA ILE A 167 -6.93 -4.02 8.37
C ILE A 167 -5.98 -5.11 8.84
N GLY A 168 -6.35 -5.91 9.84
CA GLY A 168 -5.48 -6.99 10.31
C GLY A 168 -5.37 -8.16 9.32
N ALA A 169 -6.35 -8.40 8.46
CA ALA A 169 -6.22 -9.34 7.35
C ALA A 169 -5.23 -8.83 6.29
N GLU A 170 -5.30 -7.53 5.95
CA GLU A 170 -4.33 -6.87 5.06
C GLU A 170 -2.91 -6.95 5.62
N LEU A 171 -2.73 -6.60 6.91
CA LEU A 171 -1.44 -6.69 7.60
C LEU A 171 -0.91 -8.13 7.64
N ARG A 172 -1.74 -9.13 7.97
CA ARG A 172 -1.30 -10.53 8.02
C ARG A 172 -0.83 -11.02 6.65
N ASN A 173 -1.57 -10.71 5.59
CA ASN A 173 -1.19 -11.06 4.23
C ASN A 173 0.14 -10.41 3.82
N TRP A 174 0.33 -9.15 4.19
CA TRP A 174 1.58 -8.44 3.93
C TRP A 174 2.75 -9.02 4.75
N ILE A 175 2.58 -9.29 6.05
CA ILE A 175 3.61 -9.93 6.89
C ILE A 175 4.03 -11.28 6.30
N PHE A 176 3.07 -12.07 5.82
CA PHE A 176 3.36 -13.35 5.19
C PHE A 176 4.15 -13.19 3.88
N LYS A 177 3.74 -12.25 3.02
CA LYS A 177 4.40 -12.02 1.73
C LYS A 177 5.80 -11.41 1.86
N GLU A 178 5.93 -10.37 2.68
CA GLU A 178 7.17 -9.59 2.77
C GLU A 178 8.17 -10.13 3.79
N LEU A 179 7.69 -10.72 4.88
CA LEU A 179 8.52 -11.15 6.01
C LEU A 179 8.54 -12.67 6.19
N ALA A 180 7.83 -13.41 5.33
CA ALA A 180 7.71 -14.88 5.38
C ALA A 180 7.27 -15.41 6.75
N LEU A 181 6.52 -14.61 7.52
CA LEU A 181 6.05 -14.95 8.86
C LEU A 181 4.55 -15.19 8.84
N ASP A 182 4.11 -16.38 9.28
CA ASP A 182 2.69 -16.65 9.51
C ASP A 182 2.32 -16.36 10.97
N ILE A 183 1.59 -15.27 11.19
CA ILE A 183 1.08 -14.87 12.51
C ILE A 183 -0.43 -14.98 12.54
N ALA A 184 -1.00 -15.52 13.62
CA ALA A 184 -2.45 -15.57 13.78
C ALA A 184 -3.00 -14.16 14.06
N PHE A 185 -4.19 -13.84 13.54
CA PHE A 185 -4.86 -12.55 13.79
C PHE A 185 -5.04 -12.25 15.29
N GLN A 186 -5.36 -13.27 16.10
CA GLN A 186 -5.46 -13.12 17.56
C GLN A 186 -4.13 -12.73 18.21
N GLN A 187 -3.01 -13.20 17.67
CA GLN A 187 -1.68 -12.82 18.16
C GLN A 187 -1.34 -11.39 17.77
N LEU A 188 -1.70 -10.97 16.55
CA LEU A 188 -1.52 -9.60 16.08
C LEU A 188 -2.29 -8.58 16.94
N LEU A 189 -3.47 -8.96 17.41
CA LEU A 189 -4.31 -8.16 18.31
C LEU A 189 -3.97 -8.33 19.80
N SER A 190 -2.93 -9.09 20.13
CA SER A 190 -2.57 -9.27 21.53
C SER A 190 -2.09 -7.95 22.15
N PRO A 191 -2.60 -7.55 23.33
CA PRO A 191 -2.10 -6.39 24.06
C PRO A 191 -0.59 -6.48 24.38
N SER A 192 -0.06 -7.71 24.43
CA SER A 192 1.35 -7.97 24.72
C SER A 192 2.27 -7.81 23.52
N LEU A 193 1.73 -7.75 22.30
CA LEU A 193 2.50 -7.64 21.06
C LEU A 193 2.73 -6.16 20.72
N THR A 194 3.92 -5.68 21.09
CA THR A 194 4.42 -4.35 20.73
C THR A 194 5.14 -4.42 19.38
N ILE A 195 5.39 -3.27 18.76
CA ILE A 195 6.12 -3.20 17.49
C ILE A 195 7.54 -3.77 17.66
N THR A 196 8.23 -3.48 18.77
CA THR A 196 9.56 -4.05 19.06
C THR A 196 9.51 -5.58 19.17
N LYS A 197 8.54 -6.12 19.92
CA LYS A 197 8.39 -7.57 20.06
C LYS A 197 8.04 -8.25 18.75
N PHE A 198 7.25 -7.60 17.91
CA PHE A 198 6.99 -8.08 16.56
C PHE A 198 8.29 -8.11 15.73
N ALA A 199 9.11 -7.07 15.78
CA ALA A 199 10.39 -7.04 15.08
C ALA A 199 11.37 -8.13 15.57
N GLU A 200 11.40 -8.40 16.87
CA GLU A 200 12.15 -9.53 17.44
C GLU A 200 11.64 -10.89 16.94
N LEU A 201 10.32 -11.09 16.88
CA LEU A 201 9.72 -12.30 16.32
C LEU A 201 10.10 -12.51 14.85
N VAL A 202 10.11 -11.44 14.05
CA VAL A 202 10.56 -11.46 12.66
C VAL A 202 12.04 -11.82 12.57
N CYS A 203 12.90 -11.19 13.38
CA CYS A 203 14.34 -11.50 13.40
C CYS A 203 14.59 -12.98 13.75
N ASN A 204 13.91 -13.49 14.78
CA ASN A 204 14.01 -14.88 15.19
C ASN A 204 13.53 -15.85 14.10
N ALA A 205 12.40 -15.54 13.44
CA ALA A 205 11.89 -16.35 12.33
C ALA A 205 12.86 -16.40 11.13
N GLN A 206 13.67 -15.34 10.95
CA GLN A 206 14.71 -15.26 9.92
C GLN A 206 16.07 -15.82 10.36
N GLY A 207 16.16 -16.40 11.57
CA GLY A 207 17.40 -16.98 12.11
C GLY A 207 18.42 -15.96 12.62
N ILE A 208 18.01 -14.70 12.82
CA ILE A 208 18.82 -13.62 13.38
C ILE A 208 18.61 -13.62 14.90
N ILE A 209 19.55 -14.20 15.63
CA ILE A 209 19.48 -14.28 17.10
C ILE A 209 19.77 -12.90 17.68
N VAL A 210 18.71 -12.21 18.11
CA VAL A 210 18.82 -11.00 18.92
C VAL A 210 18.99 -11.46 20.37
N GLN A 211 20.17 -11.30 20.95
CA GLN A 211 20.34 -11.54 22.39
C GLN A 211 19.50 -10.51 23.15
N GLU A 212 18.65 -10.99 24.06
CA GLU A 212 17.91 -10.16 25.02
C GLU A 212 18.89 -9.23 25.74
N ILE A 213 18.62 -7.91 25.70
CA ILE A 213 19.24 -6.93 26.60
C ILE A 213 18.37 -6.83 27.84
#